data_AF-A0A3C0N8J4-F1
#
_entry.id   AF-A0A3C0N8J4-F1
#
_cell.length_a   1.000
_cell.length_b   1.000
_cell.length_c   1.000
_cell.angle_alpha   90.00
_cell.angle_beta   90.00
_cell.angle_gamma   90.00
#
_symmetry.space_group_name_H-M   'P 1'
#
loop_
_entity.id
_entity.type
_entity.pdbx_description
1 polymer ?
#
loop_
_entity_poly.entity_id
_entity_poly.type
_entity_poly.pdbx_seq_one_letter_code
_entity_poly.pdbx_strand_id
1 'polypeptide(L)'
;YKKYIKPKNIKAGYLVNRQDKWLIRPAMPIDQEPFVWVKEDRLRSISGFIPMRNLPEYRPQYFINISFQDIYTKNTRRFAGEVSSNCTTYQYKGVVVTSGNMLEGGTNPRDLKRQNHCIVREPNPDAQPIPISEDAIWDYCSALTPFQKQEPPFDENKGVFKNGRCIFYCQPEPGQPVTLFGQSPNFRIPYSPQGNGKASTARDFIPDFLKDSKDKPAITDVAEAIFGFVRRNQQPEETEQSRVGRVFVSDGILKSNQEKQVQASQEKTPVKILLPSPKPTTFQHYLVQKVADKSQLKHYASQPPSDTKPGKTVIRGHKLYWHKPARIEVPSDASDTQTSLIKPIDSGIEFTFTIHFENLSQVELGALLWVLSLSSEKSQTLETGKSDEKYCFSLGMGKPLGMGAVKIDYELHLSDRTERYKNLFDGNLWHTGKQNNTKEADCVKAFENFILDQNKGISEDDHPNGRRANSLKEVPRIEMLLAMLRCDPKLDEEQTRYMTIDKKDYVNRPVLPTPLQVMGISDNRRPSFSASSSANGKAVITSKPATQNQESARQTEISKLVQKQQLKEGQITEAKVTNKKEQGKQVTYEIIATSQKLSPKEPKKYETLSIGQIVKVKIVGLREDGSIKSIKCVD
;
A
#
# COMPACT_ATOMS: atom_id res chain seq x y z
N TYR A 1 26.41 0.85 1.12
CA TYR A 1 25.91 2.23 0.97
C TYR A 1 26.88 3.29 1.51
N LYS A 2 27.33 3.26 2.78
CA LYS A 2 28.30 4.26 3.33
C LYS A 2 29.61 4.40 2.53
N LYS A 3 30.00 3.35 1.78
CA LYS A 3 31.14 3.36 0.84
C LYS A 3 30.93 4.27 -0.38
N TYR A 4 29.68 4.48 -0.80
CA TYR A 4 29.30 5.18 -2.04
C TYR A 4 28.79 6.61 -1.80
N ILE A 5 28.45 6.96 -0.56
CA ILE A 5 27.94 8.28 -0.22
C ILE A 5 28.78 8.80 0.94
N LYS A 6 29.80 9.58 0.61
CA LYS A 6 30.53 10.39 1.57
C LYS A 6 29.76 11.72 1.71
N PRO A 7 29.23 12.07 2.90
CA PRO A 7 28.51 13.33 3.12
C PRO A 7 29.32 14.60 2.84
N LYS A 8 30.59 14.49 2.45
CA LYS A 8 31.51 15.59 2.17
C LYS A 8 31.21 16.32 0.84
N ASN A 9 30.29 15.81 0.01
CA ASN A 9 30.02 16.36 -1.33
C ASN A 9 28.55 16.79 -1.54
N ILE A 10 27.82 17.15 -0.48
CA ILE A 10 26.47 17.72 -0.63
C ILE A 10 26.58 19.12 -1.20
N LYS A 11 25.95 19.37 -2.34
CA LYS A 11 25.83 20.68 -2.98
C LYS A 11 24.38 21.17 -2.90
N ALA A 12 24.17 22.43 -3.23
CA ALA A 12 22.84 23.03 -3.34
C ALA A 12 22.67 23.68 -4.71
N GLY A 13 21.43 23.75 -5.18
CA GLY A 13 21.12 24.30 -6.48
C GLY A 13 19.62 24.38 -6.70
N TYR A 14 19.24 24.85 -7.88
CA TYR A 14 17.86 25.18 -8.22
C TYR A 14 17.37 24.28 -9.35
N LEU A 15 16.16 23.76 -9.18
CA LEU A 15 15.48 22.98 -10.19
C LEU A 15 15.16 23.85 -11.40
N VAL A 16 15.55 23.37 -12.58
CA VAL A 16 15.25 24.00 -13.87
C VAL A 16 14.61 22.94 -14.76
N ASN A 17 13.45 23.25 -15.33
CA ASN A 17 12.84 22.42 -16.36
C ASN A 17 13.20 22.96 -17.75
N ARG A 18 13.76 22.11 -18.62
CA ARG A 18 14.04 22.41 -20.03
C ARG A 18 13.61 21.23 -20.89
N GLN A 19 12.71 21.45 -21.86
CA GLN A 19 12.29 20.42 -22.82
C GLN A 19 11.92 19.09 -22.13
N ASP A 20 11.09 19.17 -21.09
CA ASP A 20 10.64 18.04 -20.27
C ASP A 20 11.72 17.29 -19.47
N LYS A 21 12.96 17.80 -19.45
CA LYS A 21 14.04 17.29 -18.59
C LYS A 21 14.24 18.19 -17.38
N TRP A 22 14.46 17.56 -16.23
CA TRP A 22 14.79 18.25 -14.99
C TRP A 22 16.31 18.32 -14.81
N LEU A 23 16.79 19.53 -14.57
CA LEU A 23 18.19 19.83 -14.31
C LEU A 23 18.33 20.61 -13.00
N ILE A 24 19.55 20.64 -12.49
CA ILE A 24 19.94 21.43 -11.33
C ILE A 24 20.94 22.46 -11.80
N ARG A 25 20.60 23.75 -11.67
CA ARG A 25 21.59 24.82 -11.77
C ARG A 25 22.26 24.99 -10.40
N PRO A 26 23.57 24.76 -10.27
CA PRO A 26 24.27 24.97 -9.01
C PRO A 26 24.06 26.38 -8.43
N ALA A 27 23.97 26.50 -7.11
CA ALA A 27 23.93 27.79 -6.43
C ALA A 27 25.32 28.47 -6.45
N MET A 28 25.37 29.79 -6.28
CA MET A 28 26.63 30.48 -6.03
C MET A 28 27.26 30.01 -4.72
N PRO A 29 28.59 29.81 -4.66
CA PRO A 29 29.26 29.40 -3.43
C PRO A 29 29.31 30.54 -2.39
N ILE A 30 29.42 30.18 -1.12
CA ILE A 30 29.66 31.08 0.02
C ILE A 30 31.02 30.67 0.61
N ASP A 31 32.09 31.40 0.30
CA ASP A 31 33.46 31.02 0.71
C ASP A 31 33.77 29.54 0.41
N GLN A 32 33.51 29.11 -0.83
CA GLN A 32 33.65 27.73 -1.34
C GLN A 32 32.61 26.72 -0.82
N GLU A 33 31.73 27.11 0.11
CA GLU A 33 30.65 26.26 0.62
C GLU A 33 29.40 26.33 -0.27
N PRO A 34 28.65 25.23 -0.42
CA PRO A 34 27.46 25.19 -1.26
C PRO A 34 26.23 25.84 -0.63
N PHE A 35 26.20 25.96 0.70
CA PHE A 35 25.13 26.57 1.48
C PHE A 35 25.65 26.87 2.89
N VAL A 36 24.90 27.67 3.65
CA VAL A 36 25.17 27.90 5.08
C VAL A 36 23.97 27.51 5.93
N TRP A 37 24.25 27.18 7.18
CA TRP A 37 23.21 26.98 8.18
C TRP A 37 22.75 28.33 8.73
N VAL A 38 21.56 28.35 9.30
CA VAL A 38 21.06 29.50 10.05
C VAL A 38 20.32 28.98 11.27
N LYS A 39 20.56 29.60 12.42
CA LYS A 39 19.81 29.29 13.63
C LYS A 39 18.42 29.91 13.54
N GLU A 40 17.43 29.19 14.07
CA GLU A 40 16.03 29.61 14.07
C GLU A 40 15.79 31.00 14.67
N ASP A 41 16.53 31.38 15.71
CA ASP A 41 16.43 32.70 16.35
C ASP A 41 16.67 33.86 15.37
N ARG A 42 17.60 33.68 14.42
CA ARG A 42 17.90 34.66 13.37
C ARG A 42 16.80 34.80 12.32
N LEU A 43 15.86 33.85 12.25
CA LEU A 43 14.74 33.88 11.30
C LEU A 43 13.47 34.48 11.89
N ARG A 44 13.42 34.74 13.20
CA ARG A 44 12.21 35.24 13.88
C ARG A 44 11.75 36.62 13.40
N SER A 45 12.67 37.41 12.83
CA SER A 45 12.37 38.71 12.22
C SER A 45 11.73 38.59 10.83
N ILE A 46 11.75 37.41 10.21
CA ILE A 46 11.13 37.19 8.90
C ILE A 46 9.63 37.02 9.08
N SER A 47 8.86 37.90 8.43
CA SER A 47 7.40 37.85 8.45
C SER A 47 6.87 36.49 7.99
N GLY A 48 5.94 35.92 8.76
CA GLY A 48 5.33 34.62 8.48
C GLY A 48 6.19 33.41 8.88
N PHE A 49 7.36 33.60 9.51
CA PHE A 49 8.15 32.50 10.03
C PHE A 49 7.49 31.82 11.24
N ILE A 50 7.30 30.51 11.14
CA ILE A 50 6.75 29.64 12.19
C ILE A 50 7.92 28.85 12.79
N PRO A 51 8.26 29.04 14.08
CA PRO A 51 9.33 28.29 14.76
C PRO A 51 8.99 26.79 14.90
N MET A 52 10.01 25.93 14.93
CA MET A 52 9.87 24.47 15.06
C MET A 52 9.10 24.04 16.31
N ARG A 53 9.11 24.86 17.36
CA ARG A 53 8.43 24.58 18.63
C ARG A 53 6.93 24.89 18.62
N ASN A 54 6.44 25.60 17.61
CA ASN A 54 5.02 25.92 17.50
C ASN A 54 4.28 24.73 16.89
N LEU A 55 3.94 23.74 17.73
CA LEU A 55 3.21 22.55 17.31
C LEU A 55 1.73 22.69 17.66
N PRO A 56 0.80 22.28 16.78
CA PRO A 56 1.01 21.55 15.53
C PRO A 56 1.27 22.42 14.28
N GLU A 57 1.36 23.74 14.41
CA GLU A 57 1.37 24.70 13.29
C GLU A 57 2.65 24.66 12.45
N TYR A 58 3.74 24.10 12.99
CA TYR A 58 5.01 24.02 12.30
C TYR A 58 4.92 23.15 11.05
N ARG A 59 5.04 23.83 9.91
CA ARG A 59 5.03 23.25 8.57
C ARG A 59 6.32 23.58 7.83
N PRO A 60 6.62 22.90 6.71
CA PRO A 60 7.71 23.33 5.85
C PRO A 60 7.47 24.76 5.39
N GLN A 61 8.54 25.54 5.28
CA GLN A 61 8.50 26.94 4.90
C GLN A 61 9.66 27.22 3.95
N TYR A 62 9.43 28.18 3.06
CA TYR A 62 10.35 28.54 2.01
C TYR A 62 10.29 30.04 1.78
N PHE A 63 11.39 30.74 2.08
CA PHE A 63 11.46 32.19 1.95
C PHE A 63 12.42 32.56 0.83
N ILE A 64 11.96 33.42 -0.08
CA ILE A 64 12.74 33.98 -1.17
C ILE A 64 13.20 35.40 -0.83
N ASN A 65 14.11 35.95 -1.63
CA ASN A 65 14.59 37.34 -1.50
C ASN A 65 15.18 37.65 -0.12
N ILE A 66 15.84 36.66 0.48
CA ILE A 66 16.52 36.82 1.76
C ILE A 66 17.93 37.36 1.50
N SER A 67 18.36 38.36 2.27
CA SER A 67 19.77 38.73 2.35
C SER A 67 20.40 38.26 3.67
N PHE A 68 21.69 37.96 3.66
CA PHE A 68 22.43 37.49 4.82
C PHE A 68 23.93 37.83 4.75
N GLN A 69 24.60 37.85 5.91
CA GLN A 69 26.05 38.07 6.03
C GLN A 69 26.60 37.47 7.33
N ASP A 70 27.81 37.88 7.71
CA ASP A 70 28.51 37.45 8.93
C ASP A 70 28.64 35.92 8.99
N ILE A 71 29.39 35.36 8.04
CA ILE A 71 29.52 33.91 7.93
C ILE A 71 30.58 33.41 8.92
N TYR A 72 30.14 32.69 9.96
CA TYR A 72 31.02 32.15 10.98
C TYR A 72 30.98 30.61 11.04
N THR A 73 32.01 30.00 11.59
CA THR A 73 32.10 28.54 11.73
C THR A 73 31.74 28.10 13.15
N LYS A 74 30.89 27.08 13.28
CA LYS A 74 30.59 26.41 14.55
C LYS A 74 30.43 24.91 14.33
N ASN A 75 31.15 24.09 15.10
CA ASN A 75 31.09 22.62 15.03
C ASN A 75 31.17 22.10 13.57
N THR A 76 32.20 22.54 12.84
CA THR A 76 32.49 22.23 11.42
C THR A 76 31.45 22.69 10.40
N ARG A 77 30.41 23.42 10.81
CA ARG A 77 29.39 23.99 9.93
C ARG A 77 29.52 25.50 9.85
N ARG A 78 29.23 26.05 8.67
CA ARG A 78 29.22 27.48 8.40
C ARG A 78 27.81 28.02 8.61
N PHE A 79 27.68 29.13 9.32
CA PHE A 79 26.42 29.74 9.72
C PHE A 79 26.34 31.20 9.27
N ALA A 80 25.15 31.66 8.89
CA ALA A 80 24.85 33.08 8.78
C ALA A 80 24.59 33.68 10.18
N GLY A 81 25.27 34.78 10.50
CA GLY A 81 25.07 35.56 11.72
C GLY A 81 23.87 36.49 11.65
N GLU A 82 23.65 37.07 10.47
CA GLU A 82 22.61 38.07 10.22
C GLU A 82 21.78 37.72 8.99
N VAL A 83 20.46 37.93 9.10
CA VAL A 83 19.48 37.59 8.06
C VAL A 83 18.40 38.67 8.01
N SER A 84 18.00 39.06 6.79
CA SER A 84 16.95 40.06 6.54
C SER A 84 15.99 39.57 5.45
N SER A 85 14.71 39.89 5.62
CA SER A 85 13.68 39.71 4.58
C SER A 85 13.78 40.72 3.44
N ASN A 86 14.58 41.79 3.61
CA ASN A 86 14.91 42.70 2.53
C ASN A 86 16.20 42.23 1.83
N CYS A 87 16.09 41.92 0.53
CA CYS A 87 17.18 41.37 -0.27
C CYS A 87 18.36 42.33 -0.51
N THR A 88 18.26 43.60 -0.11
CA THR A 88 19.34 44.59 -0.28
C THR A 88 20.08 44.94 1.01
N THR A 89 19.64 44.41 2.16
CA THR A 89 20.22 44.76 3.47
C THR A 89 21.66 44.26 3.64
N TYR A 90 21.93 43.04 3.18
CA TYR A 90 23.20 42.35 3.42
C TYR A 90 23.85 41.86 2.14
N GLN A 91 25.16 41.54 2.24
CA GLN A 91 26.02 41.20 1.11
C GLN A 91 25.49 40.04 0.24
N TYR A 92 25.06 38.93 0.85
CA TYR A 92 24.64 37.74 0.11
C TYR A 92 23.12 37.70 -0.04
N LYS A 93 22.64 37.27 -1.21
CA LYS A 93 21.22 37.03 -1.48
C LYS A 93 20.95 35.55 -1.69
N GLY A 94 19.78 35.08 -1.26
CA GLY A 94 19.43 33.67 -1.34
C GLY A 94 18.01 33.34 -0.88
N VAL A 95 17.83 32.06 -0.57
CA VAL A 95 16.57 31.47 -0.13
C VAL A 95 16.78 30.72 1.18
N VAL A 96 15.81 30.82 2.09
CA VAL A 96 15.77 30.00 3.33
C VAL A 96 14.89 28.79 3.07
N VAL A 97 15.42 27.60 3.36
CA VAL A 97 14.67 26.34 3.32
C VAL A 97 14.63 25.74 4.72
N THR A 98 13.43 25.52 5.26
CA THR A 98 13.31 24.99 6.62
C THR A 98 13.50 23.47 6.70
N SER A 99 14.14 23.01 7.78
CA SER A 99 14.30 21.60 8.11
C SER A 99 13.07 21.05 8.85
N GLY A 100 12.85 19.73 8.85
CA GLY A 100 11.90 19.12 9.79
C GLY A 100 12.33 19.27 11.25
N ASN A 101 11.38 19.20 12.18
CA ASN A 101 11.61 19.36 13.63
C ASN A 101 12.28 18.13 14.29
N MET A 102 12.34 16.99 13.59
CA MET A 102 12.97 15.74 14.04
C MET A 102 12.48 15.25 15.41
N LEU A 103 11.22 15.54 15.78
CA LEU A 103 10.66 15.09 17.07
C LEU A 103 10.33 13.59 17.10
N GLU A 104 10.48 12.86 15.98
CA GLU A 104 10.34 11.38 15.89
C GLU A 104 9.10 10.78 16.59
N GLY A 105 7.99 11.52 16.61
CA GLY A 105 6.73 11.11 17.25
C GLY A 105 6.50 11.70 18.65
N GLY A 106 7.48 12.42 19.21
CA GLY A 106 7.31 13.26 20.38
C GLY A 106 6.41 14.45 20.09
N THR A 107 5.51 14.74 21.01
CA THR A 107 4.62 15.91 20.96
C THR A 107 5.13 17.06 21.80
N ASN A 108 6.17 16.83 22.62
CA ASN A 108 6.71 17.82 23.54
C ASN A 108 7.77 18.70 22.84
N PRO A 109 7.51 20.00 22.64
CA PRO A 109 8.48 20.91 22.01
C PRO A 109 9.79 21.04 22.78
N ARG A 110 9.84 20.64 24.05
CA ARG A 110 11.06 20.65 24.89
C ARG A 110 12.09 19.61 24.45
N ASP A 111 11.66 18.56 23.76
CA ASP A 111 12.55 17.49 23.26
C ASP A 111 13.27 17.90 21.96
N LEU A 112 12.95 19.08 21.42
CA LEU A 112 13.53 19.59 20.20
C LEU A 112 14.99 20.03 20.41
N LYS A 113 15.93 19.19 19.98
CA LYS A 113 17.39 19.45 20.09
C LYS A 113 17.99 20.24 18.92
N ARG A 114 17.29 20.31 17.78
CA ARG A 114 17.81 20.93 16.54
C ARG A 114 16.93 22.08 16.09
N GLN A 115 17.52 23.27 15.97
CA GLN A 115 16.84 24.51 15.55
C GLN A 115 17.61 25.21 14.43
N ASN A 116 18.06 24.43 13.44
CA ASN A 116 18.87 24.95 12.34
C ASN A 116 18.19 24.69 11.00
N HIS A 117 18.13 25.74 10.18
CA HIS A 117 17.66 25.72 8.79
C HIS A 117 18.84 26.00 7.86
N CYS A 118 18.60 26.04 6.55
CA CYS A 118 19.64 26.29 5.57
C CYS A 118 19.31 27.54 4.75
N ILE A 119 20.35 28.30 4.39
CA ILE A 119 20.30 29.38 3.42
C ILE A 119 21.16 28.99 2.21
N VAL A 120 20.59 29.12 1.03
CA VAL A 120 21.26 28.83 -0.25
C VAL A 120 21.28 30.11 -1.06
N ARG A 121 22.46 30.49 -1.57
CA ARG A 121 22.59 31.67 -2.44
C ARG A 121 21.85 31.47 -3.74
N GLU A 122 21.55 32.56 -4.42
CA GLU A 122 21.00 32.59 -5.78
C GLU A 122 21.72 31.65 -6.79
N PRO A 123 21.03 31.21 -7.86
CA PRO A 123 21.61 30.32 -8.87
C PRO A 123 22.87 30.93 -9.49
N ASN A 124 23.92 30.12 -9.67
CA ASN A 124 25.11 30.56 -10.39
C ASN A 124 24.81 30.63 -11.90
N PRO A 125 24.84 31.82 -12.53
CA PRO A 125 24.53 31.96 -13.96
C PRO A 125 25.55 31.27 -14.86
N ASP A 126 26.79 31.17 -14.42
CA ASP A 126 27.92 30.60 -15.17
C ASP A 126 28.02 29.08 -15.00
N ALA A 127 27.29 28.52 -14.04
CA ALA A 127 27.30 27.08 -13.80
C ALA A 127 26.42 26.34 -14.81
N GLN A 128 27.01 25.33 -15.45
CA GLN A 128 26.27 24.43 -16.34
C GLN A 128 25.24 23.62 -15.56
N PRO A 129 23.96 23.58 -16.00
CA PRO A 129 22.95 22.74 -15.38
C PRO A 129 23.28 21.25 -15.47
N ILE A 130 23.07 20.53 -14.37
CA ILE A 130 23.36 19.11 -14.24
C ILE A 130 22.05 18.32 -14.37
N PRO A 131 21.94 17.30 -15.24
CA PRO A 131 20.71 16.51 -15.36
C PRO A 131 20.41 15.72 -14.09
N ILE A 132 19.14 15.49 -13.79
CA ILE A 132 18.67 14.60 -12.72
C ILE A 132 18.17 13.30 -13.36
N SER A 133 18.52 12.13 -12.80
CA SER A 133 17.96 10.87 -13.29
C SER A 133 16.48 10.75 -12.98
N GLU A 134 15.70 10.16 -13.89
CA GLU A 134 14.26 9.94 -13.68
C GLU A 134 13.98 9.05 -12.46
N ASP A 135 14.80 8.02 -12.27
CA ASP A 135 14.76 7.15 -11.08
C ASP A 135 14.91 7.97 -9.79
N ALA A 136 15.80 8.96 -9.73
CA ALA A 136 15.99 9.77 -8.53
C ALA A 136 14.78 10.66 -8.24
N ILE A 137 14.10 11.17 -9.27
CA ILE A 137 12.88 11.95 -9.12
C ILE A 137 11.77 11.06 -8.56
N TRP A 138 11.61 9.87 -9.12
CA TRP A 138 10.64 8.88 -8.64
C TRP A 138 10.92 8.50 -7.18
N ASP A 139 12.18 8.17 -6.86
CA ASP A 139 12.63 7.81 -5.51
C ASP A 139 12.35 8.93 -4.49
N TYR A 140 12.64 10.19 -4.86
CA TYR A 140 12.35 11.35 -4.02
C TYR A 140 10.85 11.50 -3.73
N CYS A 141 10.01 11.46 -4.77
CA CYS A 141 8.56 11.61 -4.64
C CYS A 141 7.94 10.46 -3.83
N SER A 142 8.40 9.22 -4.05
CA SER A 142 7.94 8.04 -3.29
C SER A 142 8.37 8.06 -1.82
N ALA A 143 9.43 8.79 -1.48
CA ALA A 143 9.97 8.87 -0.11
C ALA A 143 9.45 10.05 0.73
N LEU A 144 8.55 10.88 0.19
CA LEU A 144 8.01 12.07 0.86
C LEU A 144 7.37 11.73 2.20
N THR A 145 7.80 12.43 3.25
CA THR A 145 7.20 12.33 4.59
C THR A 145 5.91 13.16 4.68
N PRO A 146 5.00 12.87 5.65
CA PRO A 146 3.81 13.70 5.87
C PRO A 146 4.13 15.19 6.01
N PHE A 147 5.24 15.54 6.68
CA PHE A 147 5.72 16.92 6.77
C PHE A 147 5.99 17.52 5.38
N GLN A 148 6.61 16.77 4.47
CA GLN A 148 6.99 17.26 3.15
C GLN A 148 5.83 17.34 2.15
N LYS A 149 4.67 16.78 2.49
CA LYS A 149 3.45 16.81 1.68
C LYS A 149 2.52 17.98 2.02
N GLN A 150 2.94 18.87 2.92
CA GLN A 150 2.09 19.97 3.39
C GLN A 150 2.11 21.15 2.41
N GLU A 151 0.95 21.42 1.83
CA GLU A 151 0.66 22.62 1.05
C GLU A 151 0.13 23.75 1.94
N PRO A 152 0.51 25.03 1.72
CA PRO A 152 1.73 25.53 1.07
C PRO A 152 2.96 25.50 2.01
N PRO A 153 4.21 25.57 1.50
CA PRO A 153 4.62 25.93 0.13
C PRO A 153 5.01 24.76 -0.79
N PHE A 154 4.75 23.51 -0.37
CA PHE A 154 5.18 22.30 -1.07
C PHE A 154 4.02 21.45 -1.55
N ASP A 155 4.23 20.78 -2.68
CA ASP A 155 3.26 19.89 -3.32
C ASP A 155 3.05 18.60 -2.55
N GLU A 156 1.79 18.19 -2.42
CA GLU A 156 1.42 16.95 -1.72
C GLU A 156 2.08 15.71 -2.35
N ASN A 157 2.26 15.71 -3.67
CA ASN A 157 2.79 14.59 -4.45
C ASN A 157 4.25 14.78 -4.86
N LYS A 158 4.72 16.03 -4.93
CA LYS A 158 6.06 16.39 -5.42
C LYS A 158 6.93 17.11 -4.38
N GLY A 159 6.43 17.40 -3.19
CA GLY A 159 7.17 18.09 -2.14
C GLY A 159 7.75 19.42 -2.62
N VAL A 160 9.07 19.59 -2.49
CA VAL A 160 9.77 20.81 -2.95
C VAL A 160 10.04 20.79 -4.47
N PHE A 161 9.73 19.71 -5.18
CA PHE A 161 10.08 19.50 -6.57
C PHE A 161 9.21 20.32 -7.52
N LYS A 162 9.63 21.57 -7.74
CA LYS A 162 8.99 22.55 -8.63
C LYS A 162 10.05 23.45 -9.26
N ASN A 163 9.81 23.92 -10.48
CA ASN A 163 10.74 24.82 -11.20
C ASN A 163 11.11 26.03 -10.34
N GLY A 164 12.39 26.38 -10.30
CA GLY A 164 12.95 27.47 -9.50
C GLY A 164 13.12 27.16 -8.00
N ARG A 165 12.74 25.97 -7.51
CA ARG A 165 12.94 25.62 -6.09
C ARG A 165 14.35 25.12 -5.83
N CYS A 166 14.83 25.43 -4.63
CA CYS A 166 16.13 24.97 -4.15
C CYS A 166 16.05 23.52 -3.65
N ILE A 167 17.06 22.73 -4.00
CA ILE A 167 17.29 21.38 -3.50
C ILE A 167 18.76 21.16 -3.13
N PHE A 168 19.01 20.11 -2.37
CA PHE A 168 20.32 19.63 -1.99
C PHE A 168 20.59 18.30 -2.67
N TYR A 169 21.79 18.09 -3.18
CA TYR A 169 22.13 16.89 -3.96
C TYR A 169 23.56 16.43 -3.69
N CYS A 170 23.81 15.14 -3.92
CA CYS A 170 25.18 14.64 -3.98
C CYS A 170 25.80 15.02 -5.32
N GLN A 171 26.96 15.69 -5.31
CA GLN A 171 27.71 15.98 -6.53
C GLN A 171 27.98 14.69 -7.32
N PRO A 172 27.52 14.58 -8.58
CA PRO A 172 27.85 13.44 -9.42
C PRO A 172 29.26 13.57 -10.00
N GLU A 173 29.80 12.45 -10.47
CA GLU A 173 31.00 12.45 -11.30
C GLU A 173 30.78 13.28 -12.59
N PRO A 174 31.82 13.88 -13.17
CA PRO A 174 31.70 14.66 -14.40
C PRO A 174 30.97 13.89 -15.51
N GLY A 175 29.95 14.52 -16.11
CA GLY A 175 29.13 13.94 -17.17
C GLY A 175 28.02 12.99 -16.71
N GLN A 176 27.94 12.65 -15.41
CA GLN A 176 26.88 11.79 -14.87
C GLN A 176 25.71 12.60 -14.31
N PRO A 177 24.47 12.07 -14.34
CA PRO A 177 23.32 12.73 -13.75
C PRO A 177 23.36 12.65 -12.22
N VAL A 178 22.63 13.57 -11.58
CA VAL A 178 22.34 13.51 -10.15
C VAL A 178 21.38 12.35 -9.88
N THR A 179 21.81 11.43 -9.01
CA THR A 179 21.01 10.26 -8.60
C THR A 179 20.47 10.35 -7.17
N LEU A 180 20.89 11.36 -6.39
CA LEU A 180 20.54 11.52 -4.98
C LEU A 180 20.33 12.98 -4.64
N PHE A 181 19.11 13.33 -4.23
CA PHE A 181 18.77 14.69 -3.81
C PHE A 181 17.63 14.72 -2.78
N GLY A 182 17.41 15.89 -2.18
CA GLY A 182 16.23 16.17 -1.37
C GLY A 182 16.12 17.62 -0.91
N GLN A 183 15.13 17.88 -0.07
CA GLN A 183 14.78 19.23 0.39
C GLN A 183 15.77 19.82 1.40
N SER A 184 16.51 18.99 2.15
CA SER A 184 17.49 19.46 3.14
C SER A 184 18.80 18.70 2.96
N PRO A 185 19.95 19.22 3.46
CA PRO A 185 21.24 18.52 3.35
C PRO A 185 21.27 17.12 3.96
N ASN A 186 20.36 16.84 4.90
CA ASN A 186 20.22 15.54 5.56
C ASN A 186 19.03 14.77 4.98
N PHE A 187 18.94 14.68 3.65
CA PHE A 187 17.88 13.94 2.97
C PHE A 187 18.06 12.42 3.12
N ARG A 188 16.96 11.68 2.95
CA ARG A 188 16.96 10.21 3.03
C ARG A 188 17.64 9.62 1.80
N ILE A 189 18.49 8.63 2.03
CA ILE A 189 19.16 7.89 0.97
C ILE A 189 18.45 6.56 0.79
N PRO A 190 18.13 6.16 -0.46
CA PRO A 190 17.51 4.87 -0.72
C PRO A 190 18.48 3.71 -0.48
N TYR A 191 17.92 2.53 -0.21
CA TYR A 191 18.72 1.31 -0.23
C TYR A 191 19.05 0.95 -1.68
N SER A 192 20.29 1.19 -2.10
CA SER A 192 20.79 0.82 -3.43
C SER A 192 21.92 -0.23 -3.29
N PRO A 193 21.62 -1.53 -3.47
CA PRO A 193 22.61 -2.61 -3.34
C PRO A 193 23.71 -2.51 -4.40
N GLN A 194 23.35 -2.05 -5.60
CA GLN A 194 24.26 -1.85 -6.73
C GLN A 194 25.05 -0.53 -6.63
N GLY A 195 24.67 0.39 -5.74
CA GLY A 195 25.35 1.67 -5.56
C GLY A 195 25.11 2.69 -6.68
N ASN A 196 24.16 2.42 -7.59
CA ASN A 196 23.78 3.28 -8.71
C ASN A 196 22.75 4.37 -8.35
N GLY A 197 22.36 4.45 -7.07
CA GLY A 197 21.39 5.44 -6.57
C GLY A 197 19.93 5.02 -6.70
N LYS A 198 19.63 3.98 -7.49
CA LYS A 198 18.28 3.42 -7.62
C LYS A 198 17.84 2.70 -6.35
N ALA A 199 16.66 3.05 -5.83
CA ALA A 199 16.09 2.36 -4.69
C ALA A 199 15.68 0.92 -5.01
N SER A 200 16.05 0.00 -4.14
CA SER A 200 15.45 -1.32 -4.07
C SER A 200 13.99 -1.23 -3.66
N THR A 201 13.16 -1.99 -4.37
CA THR A 201 11.74 -2.20 -4.13
C THR A 201 11.49 -3.64 -3.70
N ALA A 202 10.29 -3.93 -3.21
CA ALA A 202 9.87 -5.31 -2.94
C ALA A 202 9.90 -6.19 -4.21
N ARG A 203 9.67 -5.59 -5.40
CA ARG A 203 9.71 -6.29 -6.68
C ARG A 203 11.10 -6.85 -6.98
N ASP A 204 12.16 -6.15 -6.60
CA ASP A 204 13.53 -6.61 -6.86
C ASP A 204 13.85 -7.94 -6.16
N PHE A 205 13.17 -8.23 -5.05
CA PHE A 205 13.33 -9.47 -4.27
C PHE A 205 12.43 -10.62 -4.72
N ILE A 206 11.68 -10.44 -5.80
CA ILE A 206 11.04 -11.54 -6.53
C ILE A 206 12.12 -12.19 -7.41
N PRO A 207 12.22 -13.52 -7.50
CA PRO A 207 13.10 -14.18 -8.47
C PRO A 207 12.81 -13.72 -9.90
N ASP A 208 13.85 -13.45 -10.70
CA ASP A 208 13.70 -12.93 -12.07
C ASP A 208 12.90 -13.87 -12.96
N PHE A 209 12.99 -15.18 -12.74
CA PHE A 209 12.22 -16.13 -13.53
C PHE A 209 10.69 -15.99 -13.37
N LEU A 210 10.22 -15.35 -12.30
CA LEU A 210 8.80 -15.04 -12.04
C LEU A 210 8.40 -13.62 -12.47
N LYS A 211 9.33 -12.82 -13.01
CA LYS A 211 9.07 -11.45 -13.44
C LYS A 211 8.77 -11.40 -14.94
N ASP A 212 7.71 -10.69 -15.28
CA ASP A 212 7.47 -10.24 -16.65
C ASP A 212 8.56 -9.23 -17.05
N SER A 213 9.18 -9.42 -18.21
CA SER A 213 10.13 -8.48 -18.82
C SER A 213 9.84 -8.32 -20.32
N LYS A 214 10.55 -7.43 -21.01
CA LYS A 214 10.39 -7.29 -22.47
C LYS A 214 10.83 -8.53 -23.24
N ASP A 215 11.87 -9.18 -22.74
CA ASP A 215 12.53 -10.31 -23.40
C ASP A 215 12.05 -11.67 -22.86
N LYS A 216 11.23 -11.65 -21.80
CA LYS A 216 10.65 -12.83 -21.18
C LYS A 216 9.13 -12.67 -21.07
N PRO A 217 8.34 -13.44 -21.85
CA PRO A 217 6.90 -13.37 -21.78
C PRO A 217 6.42 -13.78 -20.38
N ALA A 218 5.35 -13.13 -19.94
CA ALA A 218 4.73 -13.43 -18.65
C ALA A 218 4.24 -14.88 -18.60
N ILE A 219 4.61 -15.61 -17.55
CA ILE A 219 4.12 -16.98 -17.35
C ILE A 219 2.68 -16.89 -16.86
N THR A 220 1.76 -17.53 -17.58
CA THR A 220 0.36 -17.61 -17.14
C THR A 220 0.23 -18.70 -16.09
N ASP A 221 -0.08 -18.32 -14.85
CA ASP A 221 -0.35 -19.28 -13.78
C ASP A 221 -1.80 -19.81 -13.80
N VAL A 222 -2.10 -20.81 -12.97
CA VAL A 222 -3.44 -21.44 -12.91
C VAL A 222 -4.52 -20.44 -12.47
N ALA A 223 -4.19 -19.49 -11.60
CA ALA A 223 -5.15 -18.48 -11.17
C ALA A 223 -5.44 -17.49 -12.31
N GLU A 224 -4.41 -17.02 -13.02
CA GLU A 224 -4.54 -16.18 -14.21
C GLU A 224 -5.30 -16.89 -15.34
N ALA A 225 -5.09 -18.19 -15.53
CA ALA A 225 -5.81 -18.97 -16.54
C ALA A 225 -7.33 -19.03 -16.26
N ILE A 226 -7.73 -19.10 -14.98
CA ILE A 226 -9.12 -19.27 -14.55
C ILE A 226 -9.84 -17.91 -14.38
N PHE A 227 -9.20 -16.95 -13.72
CA PHE A 227 -9.78 -15.64 -13.41
C PHE A 227 -9.51 -14.57 -14.48
N GLY A 228 -8.61 -14.85 -15.43
CA GLY A 228 -8.24 -13.92 -16.48
C GLY A 228 -7.20 -12.90 -16.03
N PHE A 229 -6.66 -12.16 -16.99
CA PHE A 229 -5.65 -11.14 -16.76
C PHE A 229 -5.62 -10.08 -17.87
N VAL A 230 -5.04 -8.92 -17.57
CA VAL A 230 -4.63 -7.91 -18.56
C VAL A 230 -3.21 -7.50 -18.23
N ARG A 231 -2.26 -7.82 -19.11
CA ARG A 231 -0.85 -7.43 -18.92
C ARG A 231 -0.72 -5.92 -19.10
N ARG A 232 0.04 -5.27 -18.23
CA ARG A 232 0.24 -3.80 -18.28
C ARG A 232 1.16 -3.37 -19.41
N ASN A 233 2.18 -4.17 -19.68
CA ASN A 233 3.14 -3.92 -20.74
C ASN A 233 2.69 -4.65 -22.00
N GLN A 234 2.92 -4.04 -23.15
CA GLN A 234 2.72 -4.70 -24.43
C GLN A 234 3.60 -5.95 -24.50
N GLN A 235 2.98 -7.09 -24.75
CA GLN A 235 3.65 -8.36 -24.92
C GLN A 235 4.09 -8.56 -26.37
N PRO A 236 5.06 -9.45 -26.64
CA PRO A 236 5.35 -9.92 -28.00
C PRO A 236 4.09 -10.50 -28.67
N GLU A 237 4.01 -10.48 -30.01
CA GLU A 237 2.81 -10.88 -30.77
C GLU A 237 2.30 -12.31 -30.45
N GLU A 238 3.20 -13.23 -30.09
CA GLU A 238 2.85 -14.62 -29.78
C GLU A 238 2.38 -14.85 -28.33
N THR A 239 2.37 -13.81 -27.49
CA THR A 239 2.00 -13.90 -26.07
C THR A 239 0.66 -13.21 -25.84
N GLU A 240 -0.24 -13.88 -25.11
CA GLU A 240 -1.55 -13.31 -24.79
C GLU A 240 -1.41 -11.98 -24.01
N GLN A 241 -1.88 -10.88 -24.60
CA GLN A 241 -1.93 -9.57 -23.92
C GLN A 241 -2.96 -9.59 -22.77
N SER A 242 -4.03 -10.35 -22.95
CA SER A 242 -5.14 -10.45 -22.01
C SER A 242 -5.93 -11.72 -22.22
N ARG A 243 -6.56 -12.20 -21.14
CA ARG A 243 -7.46 -13.36 -21.14
C ARG A 243 -8.70 -13.05 -20.30
N VAL A 244 -9.87 -13.43 -20.80
CA VAL A 244 -11.14 -13.28 -20.07
C VAL A 244 -11.25 -14.37 -19.00
N GLY A 245 -11.71 -13.99 -17.81
CA GLY A 245 -12.00 -14.92 -16.73
C GLY A 245 -13.18 -15.83 -17.07
N ARG A 246 -13.09 -17.09 -16.66
CA ARG A 246 -14.09 -18.15 -16.91
C ARG A 246 -14.81 -18.60 -15.64
N VAL A 247 -14.64 -17.85 -14.54
CA VAL A 247 -15.30 -18.08 -13.26
C VAL A 247 -16.03 -16.81 -12.84
N PHE A 248 -17.30 -16.96 -12.50
CA PHE A 248 -18.20 -15.88 -12.14
C PHE A 248 -18.88 -16.24 -10.81
N VAL A 249 -18.88 -15.31 -9.87
CA VAL A 249 -19.43 -15.54 -8.52
C VAL A 249 -20.65 -14.63 -8.35
N SER A 250 -21.81 -15.20 -8.02
CA SER A 250 -23.01 -14.43 -7.73
C SER A 250 -22.92 -13.74 -6.37
N ASP A 251 -23.87 -12.85 -6.09
CA ASP A 251 -24.04 -12.30 -4.75
C ASP A 251 -24.34 -13.40 -3.73
N GLY A 252 -23.81 -13.22 -2.52
CA GLY A 252 -24.15 -14.01 -1.34
C GLY A 252 -25.47 -13.53 -0.75
N ILE A 253 -26.51 -14.35 -0.89
CA ILE A 253 -27.84 -14.05 -0.38
C ILE A 253 -27.98 -14.65 1.02
N LEU A 254 -28.38 -13.80 1.96
CA LEU A 254 -28.65 -14.20 3.35
C LEU A 254 -29.77 -15.24 3.38
N LYS A 255 -29.61 -16.27 4.20
CA LYS A 255 -30.69 -17.23 4.45
C LYS A 255 -31.87 -16.52 5.13
N SER A 256 -33.07 -16.63 4.55
CA SER A 256 -34.25 -15.87 4.96
C SER A 256 -34.62 -16.01 6.44
N ASN A 257 -34.34 -17.16 7.05
CA ASN A 257 -34.59 -17.40 8.47
C ASN A 257 -33.62 -16.68 9.43
N GLN A 258 -32.56 -16.02 8.92
CA GLN A 258 -31.53 -15.34 9.72
C GLN A 258 -31.59 -13.81 9.63
N GLU A 259 -32.57 -13.24 8.92
CA GLU A 259 -32.74 -11.78 8.75
C GLU A 259 -32.80 -11.04 10.09
N LYS A 260 -33.59 -11.54 11.05
CA LYS A 260 -33.72 -10.94 12.39
C LYS A 260 -32.39 -10.91 13.16
N GLN A 261 -31.55 -11.93 13.01
CA GLN A 261 -30.25 -12.01 13.68
C GLN A 261 -29.26 -10.99 13.09
N VAL A 262 -29.28 -10.82 11.77
CA VAL A 262 -28.47 -9.80 11.09
C VAL A 262 -28.96 -8.40 11.46
N GLN A 263 -30.28 -8.17 11.48
CA GLN A 263 -30.85 -6.89 11.88
C GLN A 263 -30.44 -6.50 13.31
N ALA A 264 -30.56 -7.44 14.27
CA ALA A 264 -30.11 -7.22 15.64
C ALA A 264 -28.60 -6.86 15.71
N SER A 265 -27.76 -7.46 14.85
CA SER A 265 -26.34 -7.08 14.74
C SER A 265 -26.14 -5.67 14.18
N GLN A 266 -26.99 -5.25 13.24
CA GLN A 266 -26.94 -3.92 12.63
C GLN A 266 -27.46 -2.81 13.55
N GLU A 267 -28.33 -3.12 14.50
CA GLU A 267 -28.82 -2.16 15.50
C GLU A 267 -27.79 -1.88 16.61
N LYS A 268 -26.78 -2.75 16.77
CA LYS A 268 -25.67 -2.52 17.72
C LYS A 268 -24.88 -1.26 17.37
N THR A 269 -24.37 -0.60 18.41
CA THR A 269 -23.47 0.56 18.28
C THR A 269 -22.22 0.16 17.49
N PRO A 270 -21.77 0.97 16.50
CA PRO A 270 -20.54 0.69 15.78
C PRO A 270 -19.34 0.57 16.73
N VAL A 271 -18.51 -0.43 16.49
CA VAL A 271 -17.29 -0.68 17.25
C VAL A 271 -16.11 -0.04 16.53
N LYS A 272 -15.30 0.74 17.25
CA LYS A 272 -14.03 1.28 16.73
C LYS A 272 -13.01 0.15 16.66
N ILE A 273 -12.35 0.00 15.52
CA ILE A 273 -11.27 -0.96 15.28
C ILE A 273 -10.00 -0.25 14.84
N LEU A 274 -8.84 -0.88 15.07
CA LEU A 274 -7.54 -0.41 14.61
C LEU A 274 -7.07 -1.30 13.43
N LEU A 275 -6.76 -0.69 12.30
CA LEU A 275 -6.25 -1.37 11.09
C LEU A 275 -4.90 -0.78 10.67
N PRO A 276 -3.83 -1.03 11.44
CA PRO A 276 -2.54 -0.45 11.15
C PRO A 276 -1.90 -1.20 9.98
N SER A 277 -1.33 -0.45 9.05
CA SER A 277 -0.56 -1.03 7.95
C SER A 277 0.91 -1.16 8.35
N PRO A 278 1.52 -2.36 8.24
CA PRO A 278 2.95 -2.54 8.46
C PRO A 278 3.76 -1.63 7.53
N LYS A 279 4.78 -0.98 8.06
CA LYS A 279 5.66 -0.12 7.28
C LYS A 279 6.69 -0.97 6.50
N PRO A 280 7.13 -0.53 5.32
CA PRO A 280 8.23 -1.19 4.59
C PRO A 280 9.51 -1.36 5.45
N THR A 281 9.69 -0.51 6.47
CA THR A 281 10.81 -0.62 7.41
C THR A 281 10.79 -1.90 8.27
N THR A 282 9.68 -2.65 8.33
CA THR A 282 9.56 -3.98 8.94
C THR A 282 10.03 -5.07 7.96
N PHE A 283 11.17 -4.86 7.31
CA PHE A 283 11.68 -5.72 6.24
C PHE A 283 11.86 -7.19 6.66
N GLN A 284 12.11 -7.45 7.94
CA GLN A 284 12.39 -8.79 8.46
C GLN A 284 11.17 -9.73 8.38
N HIS A 285 9.98 -9.18 8.14
CA HIS A 285 8.75 -9.97 7.94
C HIS A 285 8.39 -10.14 6.47
N TYR A 286 8.90 -9.27 5.61
CA TYR A 286 8.69 -9.31 4.16
C TYR A 286 9.79 -10.09 3.42
N LEU A 287 11.00 -10.11 3.95
CA LEU A 287 12.14 -10.82 3.38
C LEU A 287 12.46 -12.07 4.20
N VAL A 288 12.80 -13.16 3.53
CA VAL A 288 13.20 -14.41 4.19
C VAL A 288 14.47 -14.20 5.01
N GLN A 289 14.42 -14.55 6.30
CA GLN A 289 15.55 -14.41 7.22
C GLN A 289 16.11 -15.78 7.60
N LYS A 290 17.35 -16.06 7.16
CA LYS A 290 18.08 -17.28 7.52
C LYS A 290 18.81 -17.20 8.86
N VAL A 291 18.91 -16.01 9.46
CA VAL A 291 19.53 -15.78 10.78
C VAL A 291 18.66 -14.80 11.56
N ALA A 292 18.52 -15.03 12.87
CA ALA A 292 17.70 -14.19 13.74
C ALA A 292 18.48 -13.06 14.43
N ASP A 293 19.81 -13.14 14.45
CA ASP A 293 20.67 -12.07 14.94
C ASP A 293 20.39 -10.76 14.18
N LYS A 294 20.00 -9.74 14.94
CA LYS A 294 19.64 -8.41 14.47
C LYS A 294 20.74 -7.80 13.59
N SER A 295 22.01 -8.07 13.88
CA SER A 295 23.15 -7.52 13.12
C SER A 295 23.30 -8.11 11.71
N GLN A 296 22.72 -9.29 11.49
CA GLN A 296 22.86 -10.08 10.26
C GLN A 296 21.60 -10.11 9.40
N LEU A 297 20.50 -9.52 9.88
CA LEU A 297 19.22 -9.49 9.18
C LEU A 297 19.36 -8.90 7.78
N LYS A 298 18.73 -9.58 6.82
CA LYS A 298 18.70 -9.13 5.43
C LYS A 298 17.60 -8.09 5.27
N HIS A 299 17.97 -6.94 4.74
CA HIS A 299 17.08 -5.82 4.42
C HIS A 299 17.18 -5.45 2.94
N TYR A 300 16.45 -4.43 2.49
CA TYR A 300 16.41 -4.02 1.07
C TYR A 300 17.75 -3.54 0.47
N ALA A 301 18.81 -3.38 1.27
CA ALA A 301 20.17 -3.15 0.74
C ALA A 301 20.97 -4.45 0.55
N SER A 302 20.36 -5.60 0.85
CA SER A 302 20.92 -6.90 0.52
C SER A 302 20.82 -7.11 -0.99
N GLN A 303 21.73 -7.91 -1.55
CA GLN A 303 21.68 -8.24 -2.96
C GLN A 303 20.40 -9.01 -3.29
N PRO A 304 19.55 -8.53 -4.22
CA PRO A 304 18.38 -9.28 -4.69
C PRO A 304 18.79 -10.51 -5.52
N PRO A 305 17.88 -11.48 -5.72
CA PRO A 305 18.08 -12.56 -6.67
C PRO A 305 18.19 -12.03 -8.10
N SER A 306 18.84 -12.80 -8.96
CA SER A 306 18.90 -12.59 -10.40
C SER A 306 18.85 -13.94 -11.12
N ASP A 307 18.61 -13.96 -12.43
CA ASP A 307 18.59 -15.20 -13.23
C ASP A 307 19.85 -16.06 -13.08
N THR A 308 21.00 -15.44 -12.82
CA THR A 308 22.28 -16.16 -12.69
C THR A 308 22.70 -16.42 -11.25
N LYS A 309 22.06 -15.79 -10.26
CA LYS A 309 22.51 -15.84 -8.85
C LYS A 309 21.32 -15.73 -7.87
N PRO A 310 21.22 -16.61 -6.86
CA PRO A 310 20.06 -16.70 -5.95
C PRO A 310 19.84 -15.51 -5.00
N GLY A 311 20.66 -14.45 -5.05
CA GLY A 311 20.55 -13.31 -4.14
C GLY A 311 20.88 -13.65 -2.68
N LYS A 312 20.82 -12.66 -1.79
CA LYS A 312 21.04 -12.85 -0.34
C LYS A 312 19.75 -13.16 0.43
N THR A 313 18.60 -12.81 -0.14
CA THR A 313 17.25 -13.06 0.41
C THR A 313 16.23 -12.85 -0.71
N VAL A 314 15.00 -13.30 -0.50
CA VAL A 314 13.86 -13.15 -1.40
C VAL A 314 12.64 -12.68 -0.62
N ILE A 315 11.60 -12.23 -1.34
CA ILE A 315 10.31 -11.92 -0.72
C ILE A 315 9.69 -13.18 -0.12
N ARG A 316 9.09 -13.07 1.07
CA ARG A 316 8.44 -14.18 1.78
C ARG A 316 7.12 -14.62 1.13
N GLY A 317 6.47 -13.72 0.38
CA GLY A 317 5.22 -13.99 -0.34
C GLY A 317 3.98 -13.41 0.34
N HIS A 318 2.90 -14.18 0.33
CA HIS A 318 1.55 -13.73 0.74
C HIS A 318 1.42 -13.50 2.25
N LYS A 319 0.74 -12.40 2.60
CA LYS A 319 0.38 -12.09 3.98
C LYS A 319 -0.94 -12.75 4.36
N LEU A 320 -0.88 -13.69 5.31
CA LEU A 320 -2.04 -14.35 5.91
C LEU A 320 -2.16 -13.99 7.39
N TYR A 321 -3.34 -14.21 7.95
CA TYR A 321 -3.64 -13.99 9.37
C TYR A 321 -4.10 -15.31 9.97
N TRP A 322 -3.66 -15.58 11.20
CA TRP A 322 -4.14 -16.72 11.96
C TRP A 322 -5.61 -16.56 12.32
N HIS A 323 -6.38 -17.65 12.22
CA HIS A 323 -7.67 -17.72 12.89
C HIS A 323 -7.45 -17.76 14.39
N LYS A 324 -8.09 -16.82 15.09
CA LYS A 324 -8.01 -16.65 16.54
C LYS A 324 -9.28 -16.00 17.04
N PRO A 325 -9.61 -16.12 18.34
CA PRO A 325 -10.76 -15.44 18.91
C PRO A 325 -10.76 -13.94 18.59
N ALA A 326 -11.94 -13.40 18.30
CA ALA A 326 -12.08 -12.01 17.97
C ALA A 326 -11.63 -11.12 19.15
N ARG A 327 -10.69 -10.20 18.90
CA ARG A 327 -10.22 -9.23 19.88
C ARG A 327 -10.13 -7.85 19.26
N ILE A 328 -10.84 -6.91 19.85
CA ILE A 328 -10.86 -5.51 19.43
C ILE A 328 -10.19 -4.69 20.51
N GLU A 329 -8.93 -4.34 20.26
CA GLU A 329 -8.15 -3.45 21.12
C GLU A 329 -7.84 -2.20 20.32
N VAL A 330 -8.41 -1.06 20.75
CA VAL A 330 -8.11 0.24 20.18
C VAL A 330 -7.43 1.08 21.27
N PRO A 331 -6.13 1.38 21.11
CA PRO A 331 -5.45 2.32 21.99
C PRO A 331 -6.20 3.65 22.02
N SER A 332 -6.28 4.29 23.20
CA SER A 332 -6.98 5.57 23.36
C SER A 332 -6.35 6.71 22.54
N ASP A 333 -5.09 6.55 22.16
CA ASP A 333 -4.29 7.45 21.33
C ASP A 333 -4.26 7.05 19.84
N ALA A 334 -5.00 6.01 19.43
CA ALA A 334 -5.06 5.60 18.04
C ALA A 334 -5.59 6.72 17.14
N SER A 335 -4.77 7.13 16.16
CA SER A 335 -5.14 8.14 15.17
C SER A 335 -6.37 7.70 14.37
N ASP A 336 -7.28 8.64 14.10
CA ASP A 336 -8.48 8.36 13.30
C ASP A 336 -8.15 7.80 11.91
N THR A 337 -7.01 8.19 11.33
CA THR A 337 -6.50 7.65 10.04
C THR A 337 -6.19 6.15 10.06
N GLN A 338 -6.02 5.56 11.24
CA GLN A 338 -5.72 4.14 11.42
C GLN A 338 -6.92 3.36 11.95
N THR A 339 -8.02 4.05 12.25
CA THR A 339 -9.19 3.45 12.88
C THR A 339 -10.39 3.47 11.95
N SER A 340 -11.32 2.56 12.18
CA SER A 340 -12.56 2.48 11.44
C SER A 340 -13.69 2.08 12.37
N LEU A 341 -14.92 2.49 12.05
CA LEU A 341 -16.11 2.01 12.74
C LEU A 341 -16.70 0.85 11.94
N ILE A 342 -17.01 -0.25 12.61
CA ILE A 342 -17.64 -1.42 12.00
C ILE A 342 -18.85 -1.88 12.81
N LYS A 343 -19.79 -2.53 12.14
CA LYS A 343 -20.87 -3.30 12.77
C LYS A 343 -20.69 -4.76 12.37
N PRO A 344 -19.98 -5.57 13.18
CA PRO A 344 -19.78 -6.97 12.86
C PRO A 344 -21.12 -7.72 12.95
N ILE A 345 -21.32 -8.67 12.04
CA ILE A 345 -22.41 -9.64 12.13
C ILE A 345 -21.99 -10.79 13.04
N ASP A 346 -22.95 -11.36 13.77
CA ASP A 346 -22.70 -12.48 14.67
C ASP A 346 -22.24 -13.74 13.89
N SER A 347 -21.61 -14.70 14.58
CA SER A 347 -21.19 -15.97 13.99
C SER A 347 -22.37 -16.87 13.65
N GLY A 348 -22.20 -17.75 12.65
CA GLY A 348 -23.22 -18.72 12.24
C GLY A 348 -24.23 -18.18 11.21
N ILE A 349 -24.01 -16.97 10.69
CA ILE A 349 -24.79 -16.43 9.58
C ILE A 349 -24.37 -17.12 8.28
N GLU A 350 -25.36 -17.61 7.55
CA GLU A 350 -25.21 -18.36 6.31
C GLU A 350 -25.62 -17.50 5.11
N PHE A 351 -24.80 -17.57 4.06
CA PHE A 351 -25.08 -16.97 2.77
C PHE A 351 -25.00 -18.03 1.68
N THR A 352 -25.90 -17.97 0.71
CA THR A 352 -25.88 -18.83 -0.48
C THR A 352 -25.49 -18.02 -1.69
N PHE A 353 -24.57 -18.54 -2.48
CA PHE A 353 -24.16 -17.95 -3.76
C PHE A 353 -23.84 -19.08 -4.74
N THR A 354 -23.77 -18.73 -6.02
CA THR A 354 -23.43 -19.65 -7.10
C THR A 354 -22.11 -19.26 -7.73
N ILE A 355 -21.22 -20.23 -7.91
CA ILE A 355 -20.02 -20.08 -8.74
C ILE A 355 -20.33 -20.69 -10.10
N HIS A 356 -20.50 -19.85 -11.11
CA HIS A 356 -20.60 -20.30 -12.49
C HIS A 356 -19.19 -20.41 -13.09
N PHE A 357 -18.98 -21.42 -13.91
CA PHE A 357 -17.76 -21.55 -14.69
C PHE A 357 -18.04 -22.14 -16.06
N GLU A 358 -17.13 -21.89 -17.00
CA GLU A 358 -17.25 -22.37 -18.37
C GLU A 358 -15.94 -22.97 -18.86
N ASN A 359 -16.03 -24.13 -19.52
CA ASN A 359 -14.92 -24.79 -20.23
C ASN A 359 -13.61 -24.85 -19.42
N LEU A 360 -13.70 -25.14 -18.12
CA LEU A 360 -12.52 -25.41 -17.30
C LEU A 360 -11.98 -26.81 -17.63
N SER A 361 -10.66 -26.92 -17.80
CA SER A 361 -10.01 -28.22 -17.89
C SER A 361 -10.13 -28.99 -16.56
N GLN A 362 -9.84 -30.28 -16.56
CA GLN A 362 -9.83 -31.07 -15.31
C GLN A 362 -8.84 -30.50 -14.28
N VAL A 363 -7.70 -29.97 -14.72
CA VAL A 363 -6.71 -29.32 -13.86
C VAL A 363 -7.26 -28.04 -13.26
N GLU A 364 -7.93 -27.22 -14.07
CA GLU A 364 -8.49 -25.93 -13.65
C GLU A 364 -9.68 -26.11 -12.69
N LEU A 365 -10.59 -27.02 -13.01
CA LEU A 365 -11.69 -27.39 -12.13
C LEU A 365 -11.15 -28.04 -10.84
N GLY A 366 -10.12 -28.88 -10.96
CA GLY A 366 -9.42 -29.48 -9.83
C GLY A 366 -8.84 -28.45 -8.87
N ALA A 367 -8.24 -27.38 -9.39
CA ALA A 367 -7.73 -26.28 -8.57
C ALA A 367 -8.84 -25.59 -7.76
N LEU A 368 -9.98 -25.30 -8.39
CA LEU A 368 -11.13 -24.69 -7.73
C LEU A 368 -11.72 -25.62 -6.66
N LEU A 369 -11.93 -26.90 -7.01
CA LEU A 369 -12.45 -27.91 -6.09
C LEU A 369 -11.50 -28.17 -4.92
N TRP A 370 -10.19 -28.22 -5.16
CA TRP A 370 -9.18 -28.41 -4.12
C TRP A 370 -9.24 -27.31 -3.08
N VAL A 371 -9.39 -26.05 -3.51
CA VAL A 371 -9.57 -24.92 -2.58
C VAL A 371 -10.90 -25.05 -1.88
N LEU A 372 -12.02 -25.12 -2.59
CA LEU A 372 -13.37 -25.13 -1.99
C LEU A 372 -13.58 -26.28 -1.02
N SER A 373 -12.95 -27.44 -1.26
CA SER A 373 -13.08 -28.61 -0.40
C SER A 373 -12.43 -28.43 0.96
N LEU A 374 -11.38 -27.61 1.09
CA LEU A 374 -10.61 -27.48 2.34
C LEU A 374 -11.49 -27.21 3.57
N SER A 375 -12.40 -26.25 3.50
CA SER A 375 -13.28 -25.93 4.63
C SER A 375 -14.55 -26.80 4.69
N SER A 376 -14.84 -27.55 3.64
CA SER A 376 -16.06 -28.36 3.54
C SER A 376 -15.86 -29.76 4.15
N GLU A 377 -16.97 -30.48 4.37
CA GLU A 377 -16.91 -31.90 4.74
C GLU A 377 -16.23 -32.78 3.66
N LYS A 378 -16.21 -32.32 2.39
CA LYS A 378 -15.54 -33.01 1.28
C LYS A 378 -14.01 -33.00 1.38
N SER A 379 -13.42 -32.25 2.31
CA SER A 379 -11.96 -32.23 2.50
C SER A 379 -11.39 -33.62 2.77
N GLN A 380 -12.15 -34.47 3.48
CA GLN A 380 -11.74 -35.84 3.80
C GLN A 380 -11.89 -36.78 2.61
N THR A 381 -13.01 -36.71 1.88
CA THR A 381 -13.28 -37.61 0.74
C THR A 381 -12.44 -37.28 -0.48
N LEU A 382 -12.04 -36.02 -0.65
CA LEU A 382 -11.14 -35.57 -1.73
C LEU A 382 -9.67 -35.52 -1.30
N GLU A 383 -9.37 -35.88 -0.06
CA GLU A 383 -8.03 -35.92 0.52
C GLU A 383 -7.23 -34.60 0.44
N THR A 384 -7.91 -33.46 0.35
CA THR A 384 -7.28 -32.14 0.16
C THR A 384 -6.73 -31.55 1.47
N GLY A 385 -7.39 -31.88 2.58
CA GLY A 385 -6.94 -31.55 3.93
C GLY A 385 -6.21 -32.71 4.62
N LYS A 386 -5.68 -32.44 5.81
CA LYS A 386 -5.20 -33.49 6.73
C LYS A 386 -6.38 -34.03 7.54
N SER A 387 -6.30 -35.32 7.89
CA SER A 387 -7.28 -35.97 8.74
C SER A 387 -7.39 -35.26 10.09
N ASP A 388 -8.61 -35.17 10.61
CA ASP A 388 -8.94 -34.56 11.91
C ASP A 388 -8.63 -33.04 12.07
N GLU A 389 -8.24 -32.36 11.00
CA GLU A 389 -8.07 -30.90 11.00
C GLU A 389 -9.30 -30.20 10.40
N LYS A 390 -9.66 -29.03 10.95
CA LYS A 390 -10.78 -28.21 10.43
C LYS A 390 -10.26 -26.88 9.92
N TYR A 391 -10.59 -26.57 8.68
CA TYR A 391 -10.11 -25.36 8.02
C TYR A 391 -11.23 -24.35 7.82
N CYS A 392 -10.87 -23.07 7.87
CA CYS A 392 -11.72 -21.94 7.56
C CYS A 392 -10.99 -21.00 6.61
N PHE A 393 -11.71 -20.33 5.71
CA PHE A 393 -11.17 -19.22 4.93
C PHE A 393 -11.30 -17.90 5.69
N SER A 394 -10.58 -16.88 5.24
CA SER A 394 -10.60 -15.55 5.85
C SER A 394 -11.12 -14.50 4.86
N LEU A 395 -12.19 -13.80 5.23
CA LEU A 395 -12.85 -12.78 4.41
C LEU A 395 -12.91 -11.42 5.14
N GLY A 396 -12.85 -10.33 4.37
CA GLY A 396 -13.06 -8.98 4.88
C GLY A 396 -11.86 -8.33 5.58
N MET A 397 -12.06 -7.14 6.14
CA MET A 397 -11.00 -6.34 6.78
C MET A 397 -10.77 -6.70 8.25
N GLY A 398 -11.67 -7.48 8.86
CA GLY A 398 -11.60 -7.93 10.25
C GLY A 398 -10.61 -9.08 10.51
N LYS A 399 -9.99 -9.65 9.47
CA LYS A 399 -9.00 -10.75 9.57
C LYS A 399 -7.91 -10.52 10.62
N PRO A 400 -7.30 -9.32 10.74
CA PRO A 400 -6.29 -9.09 11.76
C PRO A 400 -6.85 -9.25 13.19
N LEU A 401 -8.13 -9.01 13.37
CA LEU A 401 -8.79 -8.96 14.66
C LEU A 401 -9.39 -10.32 15.04
N GLY A 402 -9.17 -11.38 14.25
CA GLY A 402 -9.80 -12.68 14.46
C GLY A 402 -11.25 -12.77 13.92
N MET A 403 -11.67 -11.81 13.10
CA MET A 403 -13.00 -11.79 12.48
C MET A 403 -12.95 -12.24 11.02
N GLY A 404 -14.08 -12.71 10.49
CA GLY A 404 -14.22 -13.07 9.09
C GLY A 404 -13.71 -14.48 8.76
N ALA A 405 -13.71 -15.40 9.74
CA ALA A 405 -13.58 -16.82 9.46
C ALA A 405 -14.84 -17.32 8.76
N VAL A 406 -14.69 -18.02 7.63
CA VAL A 406 -15.80 -18.49 6.79
C VAL A 406 -15.57 -19.96 6.44
N LYS A 407 -16.63 -20.76 6.60
CA LYS A 407 -16.72 -22.11 6.04
C LYS A 407 -17.47 -22.02 4.70
N ILE A 408 -16.99 -22.70 3.68
CA ILE A 408 -17.69 -22.92 2.42
C ILE A 408 -17.98 -24.41 2.30
N ASP A 409 -19.25 -24.75 2.12
CA ASP A 409 -19.74 -26.04 1.66
C ASP A 409 -20.31 -25.86 0.24
N TYR A 410 -20.21 -26.90 -0.61
CA TYR A 410 -20.60 -26.77 -2.01
C TYR A 410 -21.12 -28.07 -2.63
N GLU A 411 -21.93 -27.91 -3.66
CA GLU A 411 -22.35 -28.95 -4.58
C GLU A 411 -21.84 -28.64 -5.99
N LEU A 412 -21.34 -29.66 -6.70
CA LEU A 412 -20.89 -29.51 -8.08
C LEU A 412 -22.00 -29.93 -9.03
N HIS A 413 -22.34 -29.06 -9.97
CA HIS A 413 -23.27 -29.36 -11.06
C HIS A 413 -22.55 -29.18 -12.40
N LEU A 414 -22.33 -30.30 -13.10
CA LEU A 414 -21.77 -30.30 -14.46
C LEU A 414 -22.88 -30.43 -15.48
N SER A 415 -22.77 -29.67 -16.57
CA SER A 415 -23.69 -29.72 -17.70
C SER A 415 -22.91 -29.93 -18.99
N ASP A 416 -23.25 -31.00 -19.72
CA ASP A 416 -22.84 -31.15 -21.11
C ASP A 416 -23.69 -30.21 -21.96
N ARG A 417 -23.08 -29.09 -22.37
CA ARG A 417 -23.77 -28.06 -23.15
C ARG A 417 -24.12 -28.55 -24.55
N THR A 418 -23.31 -29.44 -25.11
CA THR A 418 -23.57 -30.01 -26.43
C THR A 418 -24.81 -30.89 -26.38
N GLU A 419 -24.88 -31.83 -25.42
CA GLU A 419 -26.06 -32.68 -25.25
C GLU A 419 -27.30 -31.89 -24.83
N ARG A 420 -27.15 -30.88 -23.94
CA ARG A 420 -28.25 -30.00 -23.56
C ARG A 420 -28.89 -29.28 -24.74
N TYR A 421 -28.10 -28.86 -25.73
CA TYR A 421 -28.63 -28.13 -26.90
C TYR A 421 -28.96 -29.02 -28.09
N LYS A 422 -28.59 -30.30 -28.07
CA LYS A 422 -29.05 -31.29 -29.04
C LYS A 422 -30.47 -31.80 -28.75
N ASN A 423 -30.81 -31.96 -27.48
CA ASN A 423 -32.10 -32.52 -27.05
C ASN A 423 -32.88 -31.50 -26.22
N LEU A 424 -34.14 -31.26 -26.58
CA LEU A 424 -35.00 -30.30 -25.89
C LEU A 424 -35.70 -30.93 -24.66
N PHE A 425 -36.15 -32.18 -24.78
CA PHE A 425 -36.95 -32.88 -23.78
C PHE A 425 -36.29 -34.19 -23.32
N ASP A 426 -36.48 -34.51 -22.04
CA ASP A 426 -36.20 -35.81 -21.41
C ASP A 426 -37.51 -36.32 -20.81
N GLY A 427 -38.25 -37.11 -21.59
CA GLY A 427 -39.65 -37.43 -21.31
C GLY A 427 -40.53 -36.17 -21.26
N ASN A 428 -41.19 -35.95 -20.12
CA ASN A 428 -42.06 -34.78 -19.89
C ASN A 428 -41.33 -33.59 -19.24
N LEU A 429 -40.01 -33.66 -19.10
CA LEU A 429 -39.18 -32.63 -18.49
C LEU A 429 -38.21 -32.02 -19.50
N TRP A 430 -37.64 -30.86 -19.18
CA TRP A 430 -36.57 -30.26 -19.98
C TRP A 430 -35.28 -31.08 -19.86
N HIS A 431 -34.64 -31.36 -20.99
CA HIS A 431 -33.33 -31.99 -20.97
C HIS A 431 -32.28 -30.98 -20.46
N THR A 432 -31.71 -31.26 -19.28
CA THR A 432 -30.78 -30.33 -18.60
C THR A 432 -29.31 -30.56 -18.96
N GLY A 433 -29.00 -31.67 -19.66
CA GLY A 433 -27.63 -32.11 -19.94
C GLY A 433 -26.80 -32.34 -18.68
N LYS A 434 -27.43 -32.60 -17.52
CA LYS A 434 -26.74 -32.83 -16.25
C LYS A 434 -25.90 -34.11 -16.33
N GLN A 435 -24.62 -34.04 -15.95
CA GLN A 435 -23.78 -35.24 -15.81
C GLN A 435 -23.87 -35.80 -14.39
N ASN A 436 -24.17 -37.10 -14.26
CA ASN A 436 -24.35 -37.78 -12.97
C ASN A 436 -23.05 -38.38 -12.40
N ASN A 437 -21.99 -38.54 -13.20
CA ASN A 437 -20.72 -39.07 -12.71
C ASN A 437 -19.89 -37.93 -12.10
N THR A 438 -19.81 -37.91 -10.76
CA THR A 438 -19.00 -36.95 -10.00
C THR A 438 -17.52 -37.16 -10.28
N LYS A 439 -16.90 -36.27 -11.07
CA LYS A 439 -15.47 -36.27 -11.43
C LYS A 439 -14.60 -35.47 -10.45
N GLU A 440 -15.10 -35.17 -9.25
CA GLU A 440 -14.41 -34.27 -8.30
C GLU A 440 -13.01 -34.79 -7.94
N ALA A 441 -12.91 -36.05 -7.50
CA ALA A 441 -11.64 -36.66 -7.11
C ALA A 441 -10.64 -36.74 -8.28
N ASP A 442 -11.12 -37.07 -9.48
CA ASP A 442 -10.28 -37.12 -10.69
C ASP A 442 -9.74 -35.73 -11.05
N CYS A 443 -10.58 -34.69 -10.97
CA CYS A 443 -10.15 -33.32 -11.25
C CYS A 443 -9.14 -32.84 -10.20
N VAL A 444 -9.42 -33.06 -8.92
CA VAL A 444 -8.50 -32.73 -7.81
C VAL A 444 -7.15 -33.43 -8.02
N LYS A 445 -7.16 -34.72 -8.34
CA LYS A 445 -5.93 -35.49 -8.63
C LYS A 445 -5.21 -34.99 -9.87
N ALA A 446 -5.93 -34.60 -10.92
CA ALA A 446 -5.33 -33.99 -12.11
C ALA A 446 -4.61 -32.67 -11.78
N PHE A 447 -5.19 -31.86 -10.90
CA PHE A 447 -4.55 -30.65 -10.40
C PHE A 447 -3.31 -30.94 -9.55
N GLU A 448 -3.38 -31.87 -8.59
CA GLU A 448 -2.20 -32.23 -7.78
C GLU A 448 -1.06 -32.76 -8.67
N ASN A 449 -1.36 -33.67 -9.60
CA ASN A 449 -0.38 -34.21 -10.54
C ASN A 449 0.25 -33.12 -11.41
N PHE A 450 -0.55 -32.13 -11.86
CA PHE A 450 -0.05 -31.03 -12.67
C PHE A 450 0.95 -30.16 -11.89
N ILE A 451 0.66 -29.86 -10.62
CA ILE A 451 1.53 -29.05 -9.77
C ILE A 451 2.77 -29.82 -9.28
N LEU A 452 2.66 -31.13 -9.11
CA LEU A 452 3.77 -32.00 -8.69
C LEU A 452 4.59 -32.54 -9.87
N ASP A 453 4.23 -32.19 -11.10
CA ASP A 453 4.93 -32.60 -12.31
C ASP A 453 6.37 -32.05 -12.34
N GLN A 454 7.33 -32.92 -12.62
CA GLN A 454 8.76 -32.57 -12.60
C GLN A 454 9.21 -31.55 -13.64
N ASN A 455 8.46 -31.40 -14.74
CA ASN A 455 8.80 -30.53 -15.86
C ASN A 455 7.97 -29.24 -15.88
N LYS A 456 6.78 -29.26 -15.27
CA LYS A 456 5.78 -28.19 -15.36
C LYS A 456 5.37 -27.61 -14.01
N GLY A 457 5.68 -28.30 -12.92
CA GLY A 457 5.20 -28.03 -11.57
C GLY A 457 6.13 -27.18 -10.73
N ILE A 458 6.20 -27.50 -9.43
CA ILE A 458 7.03 -26.80 -8.44
C ILE A 458 8.50 -27.25 -8.47
N SER A 459 9.37 -26.44 -7.87
CA SER A 459 10.81 -26.76 -7.77
C SER A 459 11.07 -28.01 -6.92
N GLU A 460 12.14 -28.74 -7.21
CA GLU A 460 12.65 -29.82 -6.34
C GLU A 460 12.91 -29.35 -4.90
N ASP A 461 13.31 -28.09 -4.74
CA ASP A 461 13.54 -27.47 -3.43
C ASP A 461 12.25 -27.24 -2.62
N ASP A 462 11.09 -27.22 -3.30
CA ASP A 462 9.78 -27.04 -2.67
C ASP A 462 9.17 -28.38 -2.22
N HIS A 463 9.82 -29.51 -2.51
CA HIS A 463 9.38 -30.82 -2.04
C HIS A 463 9.92 -31.17 -0.63
N PRO A 464 9.22 -31.99 0.16
CA PRO A 464 9.61 -32.28 1.55
C PRO A 464 10.82 -33.20 1.65
N ASN A 465 11.77 -32.87 2.54
CA ASN A 465 12.86 -33.77 3.00
C ASN A 465 13.65 -34.47 1.87
N GLY A 466 13.87 -33.80 0.73
CA GLY A 466 14.62 -34.36 -0.39
C GLY A 466 13.91 -35.50 -1.13
N ARG A 467 12.60 -35.70 -0.93
CA ARG A 467 11.75 -36.60 -1.72
C ARG A 467 10.64 -35.82 -2.40
N ARG A 468 10.16 -36.30 -3.53
CA ARG A 468 8.93 -35.75 -4.14
C ARG A 468 7.73 -35.96 -3.21
N ALA A 469 6.85 -34.97 -3.20
CA ALA A 469 5.57 -35.04 -2.52
C ALA A 469 4.60 -35.85 -3.39
N ASN A 470 3.76 -36.67 -2.75
CA ASN A 470 2.72 -37.45 -3.46
C ASN A 470 1.37 -36.73 -3.48
N SER A 471 1.19 -35.70 -2.65
CA SER A 471 0.00 -34.87 -2.57
C SER A 471 0.38 -33.43 -2.21
N LEU A 472 -0.44 -32.46 -2.59
CA LEU A 472 -0.17 -31.06 -2.30
C LEU A 472 -0.08 -30.79 -0.80
N LYS A 473 -0.86 -31.50 0.03
CA LYS A 473 -0.81 -31.33 1.49
C LYS A 473 0.51 -31.76 2.12
N GLU A 474 1.41 -32.44 1.39
CA GLU A 474 2.77 -32.75 1.83
C GLU A 474 3.79 -31.66 1.43
N VAL A 475 3.42 -30.77 0.49
CA VAL A 475 4.31 -29.69 0.06
C VAL A 475 4.49 -28.74 1.24
N PRO A 476 5.73 -28.51 1.74
CA PRO A 476 5.96 -27.79 2.98
C PRO A 476 5.36 -26.37 3.01
N ARG A 477 5.19 -25.72 1.86
CA ARG A 477 4.52 -24.41 1.77
C ARG A 477 3.00 -24.51 1.86
N ILE A 478 2.41 -25.58 1.32
CA ILE A 478 0.99 -25.88 1.46
C ILE A 478 0.69 -26.33 2.89
N GLU A 479 1.57 -27.12 3.52
CA GLU A 479 1.43 -27.43 4.95
C GLU A 479 1.37 -26.18 5.82
N MET A 480 2.22 -25.18 5.53
CA MET A 480 2.17 -23.89 6.21
C MET A 480 0.84 -23.15 5.96
N LEU A 481 0.31 -23.20 4.73
CA LEU A 481 -1.00 -22.63 4.41
C LEU A 481 -2.10 -23.32 5.21
N LEU A 482 -2.15 -24.66 5.17
CA LEU A 482 -3.13 -25.47 5.89
C LEU A 482 -3.07 -25.17 7.39
N ALA A 483 -1.87 -25.13 7.99
CA ALA A 483 -1.68 -24.73 9.38
C ALA A 483 -2.31 -23.37 9.70
N MET A 484 -2.13 -22.37 8.82
CA MET A 484 -2.72 -21.03 9.02
C MET A 484 -4.24 -20.99 8.78
N LEU A 485 -4.79 -21.90 7.97
CA LEU A 485 -6.23 -22.01 7.71
C LEU A 485 -6.97 -22.79 8.79
N ARG A 486 -6.27 -23.51 9.68
CA ARG A 486 -6.91 -24.24 10.78
C ARG A 486 -7.69 -23.29 11.68
N CYS A 487 -8.90 -23.70 12.03
CA CYS A 487 -9.80 -22.99 12.96
C CYS A 487 -10.21 -23.85 14.16
N ASP A 488 -9.62 -25.03 14.31
CA ASP A 488 -9.76 -25.95 15.43
C ASP A 488 -8.73 -25.82 16.58
N PRO A 489 -7.45 -25.41 16.39
CA PRO A 489 -6.49 -25.39 17.49
C PRO A 489 -6.64 -24.13 18.34
N LYS A 490 -6.42 -24.28 19.65
CA LYS A 490 -6.09 -23.14 20.52
C LYS A 490 -4.60 -22.83 20.38
N LEU A 491 -4.29 -21.80 19.59
CA LEU A 491 -2.92 -21.34 19.39
C LEU A 491 -2.41 -20.60 20.63
N ASP A 492 -1.09 -20.66 20.85
CA ASP A 492 -0.43 -19.81 21.85
C ASP A 492 -0.59 -18.34 21.47
N GLU A 493 -1.22 -17.58 22.36
CA GLU A 493 -1.50 -16.16 22.17
C GLU A 493 -0.22 -15.33 22.04
N GLU A 494 0.85 -15.71 22.74
CA GLU A 494 2.13 -14.98 22.69
C GLU A 494 2.85 -15.21 21.35
N GLN A 495 2.65 -16.37 20.71
CA GLN A 495 3.22 -16.67 19.39
C GLN A 495 2.45 -16.00 18.24
N THR A 496 1.18 -15.66 18.47
CA THR A 496 0.26 -15.12 17.46
C THR A 496 -0.17 -13.66 17.71
N ARG A 497 0.40 -13.01 18.74
CA ARG A 497 0.17 -11.60 19.05
C ARG A 497 0.74 -10.66 18.00
N TYR A 498 0.26 -9.42 18.02
CA TYR A 498 0.86 -8.33 17.26
C TYR A 498 2.12 -7.79 17.93
N MET A 499 3.01 -7.21 17.12
CA MET A 499 4.15 -6.46 17.60
C MET A 499 3.69 -5.18 18.31
N THR A 500 4.29 -4.89 19.47
CA THR A 500 3.97 -3.68 20.23
C THR A 500 5.18 -2.78 20.42
N ILE A 501 4.90 -1.49 20.64
CA ILE A 501 5.92 -0.49 20.96
C ILE A 501 6.50 -0.77 22.36
N ASP A 502 5.66 -1.15 23.32
CA ASP A 502 6.04 -1.43 24.71
C ASP A 502 7.08 -2.56 24.82
N LYS A 503 6.91 -3.63 24.02
CA LYS A 503 7.88 -4.73 23.95
C LYS A 503 9.12 -4.40 23.11
N LYS A 504 9.20 -3.18 22.57
CA LYS A 504 10.26 -2.70 21.67
C LYS A 504 10.45 -3.60 20.45
N ASP A 505 9.40 -4.27 19.99
CA ASP A 505 9.49 -5.27 18.91
C ASP A 505 10.01 -4.64 17.61
N TYR A 506 9.59 -3.40 17.30
CA TYR A 506 10.04 -2.68 16.11
C TYR A 506 11.53 -2.31 16.16
N VAL A 507 12.07 -2.13 17.37
CA VAL A 507 13.51 -1.88 17.60
C VAL A 507 14.28 -3.18 17.55
N ASN A 508 13.78 -4.22 18.19
CA ASN A 508 14.45 -5.52 18.31
C ASN A 508 14.40 -6.34 17.02
N ARG A 509 13.40 -6.09 16.16
CA ARG A 509 13.20 -6.74 14.86
C ARG A 509 13.19 -8.27 14.96
N PRO A 510 12.35 -8.87 15.83
CA PRO A 510 12.30 -10.31 15.95
C PRO A 510 11.88 -10.94 14.62
N VAL A 511 12.59 -12.01 14.24
CA VAL A 511 12.21 -12.87 13.11
C VAL A 511 11.09 -13.79 13.59
N LEU A 512 9.93 -13.75 12.92
CA LEU A 512 8.76 -14.55 13.29
C LEU A 512 9.00 -16.06 13.05
N PRO A 513 8.38 -16.94 13.84
CA PRO A 513 8.35 -18.38 13.56
C PRO A 513 7.68 -18.68 12.21
N THR A 514 7.91 -19.88 11.70
CA THR A 514 7.10 -20.42 10.60
C THR A 514 5.75 -20.91 11.11
N PRO A 515 4.72 -21.01 10.26
CA PRO A 515 3.44 -21.57 10.69
C PRO A 515 3.54 -22.95 11.33
N LEU A 516 4.40 -23.82 10.81
CA LEU A 516 4.60 -25.16 11.38
C LEU A 516 5.20 -25.10 12.78
N GLN A 517 6.16 -24.22 13.03
CA GLN A 517 6.73 -24.05 14.38
C GLN A 517 5.70 -23.52 15.39
N VAL A 518 4.78 -22.65 14.96
CA VAL A 518 3.68 -22.19 15.82
C VAL A 518 2.74 -23.35 16.18
N MET A 519 2.59 -24.32 15.28
CA MET A 519 1.85 -25.57 15.52
C MET A 519 2.65 -26.62 16.29
N GLY A 520 3.86 -26.31 16.76
CA GLY A 520 4.74 -27.27 17.44
C GLY A 520 5.36 -28.33 16.52
N ILE A 521 5.25 -28.16 15.20
CA ILE A 521 5.82 -29.05 14.20
C ILE A 521 7.23 -28.58 13.87
N SER A 522 8.19 -29.51 13.89
CA SER A 522 9.59 -29.21 13.56
C SER A 522 9.71 -28.69 12.13
N ASP A 523 10.38 -27.56 11.96
CA ASP A 523 10.61 -26.94 10.67
C ASP A 523 11.92 -26.15 10.69
N ASN A 524 12.89 -26.63 9.91
CA ASN A 524 14.25 -26.09 9.84
C ASN A 524 14.39 -24.95 8.81
N ARG A 525 13.29 -24.52 8.19
CA ARG A 525 13.29 -23.37 7.26
C ARG A 525 13.46 -22.02 7.96
N ARG A 526 13.53 -22.01 9.30
CA ARG A 526 14.00 -20.87 10.13
C ARG A 526 15.35 -21.21 10.78
N PRO A 527 16.21 -20.21 11.04
CA PRO A 527 17.33 -20.36 11.97
C PRO A 527 16.90 -20.75 13.39
N SER A 528 17.67 -21.63 14.02
CA SER A 528 17.63 -21.90 15.47
C SER A 528 18.01 -20.65 16.27
N PHE A 529 17.23 -20.33 17.30
CA PHE A 529 17.56 -19.25 18.25
C PHE A 529 18.41 -19.80 19.39
N SER A 530 19.60 -19.24 19.62
CA SER A 530 20.24 -19.29 20.94
C SER A 530 19.65 -18.17 21.79
N ALA A 531 18.89 -18.52 22.83
CA ALA A 531 18.24 -17.54 23.71
C ALA A 531 19.23 -16.85 24.65
N SER A 532 19.25 -15.52 24.69
CA SER A 532 19.71 -14.76 25.86
C SER A 532 19.21 -13.30 25.86
N SER A 533 18.77 -12.87 27.05
CA SER A 533 18.65 -11.52 27.64
C SER A 533 17.37 -10.66 27.51
N SER A 534 16.43 -10.97 28.41
CA SER A 534 15.78 -10.12 29.44
C SER A 534 15.59 -8.59 29.28
N ALA A 535 14.31 -8.22 29.35
CA ALA A 535 13.64 -7.23 30.22
C ALA A 535 14.42 -6.10 30.94
N ASN A 536 13.98 -4.84 30.73
CA ASN A 536 13.45 -3.96 31.79
C ASN A 536 13.12 -2.54 31.27
N GLY A 537 12.00 -1.96 31.73
CA GLY A 537 11.71 -0.52 31.59
C GLY A 537 10.22 -0.17 31.66
N LYS A 538 9.76 0.24 32.85
CA LYS A 538 8.40 0.72 33.19
C LYS A 538 7.98 1.97 32.38
N ALA A 539 6.70 2.07 32.01
CA ALA A 539 6.08 3.25 31.40
C ALA A 539 5.02 3.85 32.33
N VAL A 540 4.96 5.19 32.38
CA VAL A 540 3.96 6.00 33.09
C VAL A 540 3.17 6.79 32.04
N ILE A 541 1.85 6.82 32.22
CA ILE A 541 0.80 7.29 31.30
C ILE A 541 0.42 8.75 31.62
N THR A 542 0.14 9.60 30.61
CA THR A 542 -0.94 10.64 30.64
C THR A 542 -1.21 11.35 29.29
N SER A 543 -2.31 10.93 28.63
CA SER A 543 -3.50 11.66 28.08
C SER A 543 -3.52 12.99 27.26
N LYS A 544 -4.36 12.95 26.17
CA LYS A 544 -5.27 13.95 25.50
C LYS A 544 -4.70 14.97 24.46
N PRO A 545 -5.51 15.65 23.59
CA PRO A 545 -6.77 15.34 22.87
C PRO A 545 -6.83 15.78 21.35
N ALA A 546 -7.89 15.32 20.63
CA ALA A 546 -8.71 15.87 19.51
C ALA A 546 -8.10 16.55 18.23
N THR A 547 -8.12 15.93 17.03
CA THR A 547 -9.13 15.77 15.93
C THR A 547 -9.10 16.83 14.81
N GLN A 548 -8.84 16.41 13.55
CA GLN A 548 -9.59 16.84 12.35
C GLN A 548 -9.31 15.90 11.14
N ASN A 549 -10.40 15.50 10.46
CA ASN A 549 -10.54 14.44 9.46
C ASN A 549 -10.00 14.80 8.07
N GLN A 550 -9.31 13.88 7.38
CA GLN A 550 -9.20 13.88 5.92
C GLN A 550 -9.19 12.45 5.33
N GLU A 551 -9.84 12.31 4.17
CA GLU A 551 -10.32 11.09 3.50
C GLU A 551 -9.21 10.26 2.81
N SER A 552 -9.53 9.00 2.49
CA SER A 552 -8.60 7.94 2.08
C SER A 552 -8.19 7.99 0.61
N ALA A 553 -6.91 7.73 0.34
CA ALA A 553 -6.27 7.70 -0.99
C ALA A 553 -6.96 6.82 -2.04
N ARG A 554 -7.75 5.81 -1.61
CA ARG A 554 -8.50 4.93 -2.52
C ARG A 554 -9.73 5.62 -3.12
N GLN A 555 -10.35 6.55 -2.39
CA GLN A 555 -11.41 7.40 -2.94
C GLN A 555 -10.82 8.40 -3.95
N THR A 556 -9.61 8.89 -3.70
CA THR A 556 -8.87 9.77 -4.64
C THR A 556 -8.49 9.06 -5.94
N GLU A 557 -8.18 7.76 -5.89
CA GLU A 557 -7.84 6.94 -7.05
C GLU A 557 -9.07 6.61 -7.92
N ILE A 558 -10.21 6.36 -7.28
CA ILE A 558 -11.51 6.20 -7.97
C ILE A 558 -11.93 7.52 -8.63
N SER A 559 -11.82 8.66 -7.93
CA SER A 559 -12.13 9.98 -8.51
C SER A 559 -11.21 10.33 -9.70
N LYS A 560 -9.94 9.92 -9.68
CA LYS A 560 -9.01 10.10 -10.81
C LYS A 560 -9.36 9.21 -12.01
N LEU A 561 -9.88 8.00 -11.77
CA LEU A 561 -10.31 7.10 -12.84
C LEU A 561 -11.63 7.56 -13.47
N VAL A 562 -12.55 8.17 -12.72
CA VAL A 562 -13.77 8.72 -13.29
C VAL A 562 -13.54 10.07 -14.01
N GLN A 563 -12.54 10.86 -13.61
CA GLN A 563 -12.12 12.06 -14.35
C GLN A 563 -11.64 11.78 -15.79
N LYS A 564 -11.34 10.52 -16.15
CA LYS A 564 -11.02 10.13 -17.53
C LYS A 564 -12.24 10.01 -18.45
N GLN A 565 -13.46 10.08 -17.94
CA GLN A 565 -14.64 10.33 -18.79
C GLN A 565 -14.76 11.84 -19.03
N GLN A 566 -14.48 12.29 -20.26
CA GLN A 566 -14.69 13.69 -20.64
C GLN A 566 -16.20 14.00 -20.60
N LEU A 567 -16.62 14.69 -19.54
CA LEU A 567 -17.98 15.22 -19.42
C LEU A 567 -18.19 16.30 -20.48
N LYS A 568 -19.41 16.38 -21.04
CA LYS A 568 -19.79 17.42 -22.00
C LYS A 568 -20.89 18.30 -21.43
N GLU A 569 -20.88 19.59 -21.77
CA GLU A 569 -22.02 20.46 -21.50
C GLU A 569 -23.28 19.90 -22.17
N GLY A 570 -24.38 19.87 -21.44
CA GLY A 570 -25.65 19.29 -21.87
C GLY A 570 -25.85 17.81 -21.51
N GLN A 571 -24.83 17.10 -21.05
CA GLN A 571 -24.93 15.71 -20.60
C GLN A 571 -25.82 15.59 -19.35
N ILE A 572 -26.65 14.55 -19.29
CA ILE A 572 -27.45 14.17 -18.12
C ILE A 572 -26.71 13.06 -17.37
N THR A 573 -26.59 13.22 -16.05
CA THR A 573 -25.95 12.25 -15.14
C THR A 573 -26.79 12.07 -13.89
N GLU A 574 -26.62 10.96 -13.20
CA GLU A 574 -27.23 10.72 -11.90
C GLU A 574 -26.46 11.46 -10.79
N ALA A 575 -27.21 11.98 -9.82
CA ALA A 575 -26.70 12.65 -8.66
C ALA A 575 -27.53 12.34 -7.42
N LYS A 576 -26.86 12.23 -6.26
CA LYS A 576 -27.51 12.03 -4.98
C LYS A 576 -27.72 13.35 -4.26
N VAL A 577 -28.92 13.60 -3.73
CA VAL A 577 -29.18 14.75 -2.86
C VAL A 577 -28.52 14.52 -1.51
N THR A 578 -27.49 15.30 -1.17
CA THR A 578 -26.73 15.12 0.09
C THR A 578 -27.08 16.13 1.17
N ASN A 579 -27.61 17.30 0.79
CA ASN A 579 -27.98 18.34 1.75
C ASN A 579 -29.02 19.32 1.15
N LYS A 580 -29.84 19.95 1.99
CA LYS A 580 -30.79 21.00 1.63
C LYS A 580 -30.64 22.17 2.61
N LYS A 581 -30.51 23.40 2.09
CA LYS A 581 -30.47 24.62 2.88
C LYS A 581 -31.67 25.50 2.54
N GLU A 582 -32.47 25.80 3.55
CA GLU A 582 -33.70 26.58 3.38
C GLU A 582 -33.42 28.02 2.99
N GLN A 583 -32.36 28.61 3.57
CA GLN A 583 -31.90 29.94 3.23
C GLN A 583 -31.38 29.97 1.79
N GLY A 584 -32.17 30.54 0.88
CA GLY A 584 -31.89 30.59 -0.56
C GLY A 584 -32.36 29.37 -1.37
N LYS A 585 -33.15 28.46 -0.77
CA LYS A 585 -33.69 27.23 -1.38
C LYS A 585 -32.64 26.47 -2.18
N GLN A 586 -31.50 26.18 -1.56
CA GLN A 586 -30.37 25.49 -2.19
C GLN A 586 -30.42 23.98 -1.92
N VAL A 587 -30.14 23.19 -2.95
CA VAL A 587 -30.04 21.72 -2.86
C VAL A 587 -28.64 21.32 -3.27
N THR A 588 -27.97 20.50 -2.45
CA THR A 588 -26.62 20.00 -2.74
C THR A 588 -26.73 18.62 -3.37
N TYR A 589 -26.18 18.49 -4.57
CA TYR A 589 -26.09 17.26 -5.34
C TYR A 589 -24.65 16.77 -5.36
N GLU A 590 -24.45 15.50 -5.07
CA GLU A 590 -23.20 14.77 -5.31
C GLU A 590 -23.34 13.97 -6.60
N ILE A 591 -22.61 14.38 -7.64
CA ILE A 591 -22.62 13.68 -8.92
C ILE A 591 -22.01 12.30 -8.74
N ILE A 592 -22.76 11.24 -9.02
CA ILE A 592 -22.31 9.86 -8.73
C ILE A 592 -21.05 9.51 -9.52
N ALA A 593 -20.95 9.99 -10.77
CA ALA A 593 -19.77 9.77 -11.59
C ALA A 593 -18.52 10.41 -10.97
N THR A 594 -18.54 11.72 -10.68
CA THR A 594 -17.30 12.44 -10.31
C THR A 594 -17.10 12.66 -8.82
N SER A 595 -18.07 12.29 -7.99
CA SER A 595 -18.17 12.66 -6.57
C SER A 595 -18.11 14.18 -6.33
N GLN A 596 -18.31 14.99 -7.37
CA GLN A 596 -18.30 16.45 -7.26
C GLN A 596 -19.61 16.93 -6.63
N LYS A 597 -19.49 17.81 -5.63
CA LYS A 597 -20.64 18.41 -4.95
C LYS A 597 -20.93 19.81 -5.48
N LEU A 598 -22.19 20.06 -5.83
CA LEU A 598 -22.67 21.35 -6.33
C LEU A 598 -23.99 21.72 -5.64
N SER A 599 -24.12 22.99 -5.25
CA SER A 599 -25.28 23.48 -4.48
C SER A 599 -26.06 24.58 -5.22
N PRO A 600 -26.70 24.28 -6.38
CA PRO A 600 -27.54 25.26 -7.08
C PRO A 600 -28.76 25.67 -6.25
N LYS A 601 -29.32 26.84 -6.59
CA LYS A 601 -30.64 27.27 -6.09
C LYS A 601 -31.73 26.56 -6.88
N GLU A 602 -32.62 25.86 -6.18
CA GLU A 602 -33.70 25.06 -6.78
C GLU A 602 -35.05 25.42 -6.15
N PRO A 603 -35.51 26.70 -6.22
CA PRO A 603 -36.69 27.16 -5.48
C PRO A 603 -37.98 26.43 -5.83
N LYS A 604 -38.08 25.89 -7.06
CA LYS A 604 -39.27 25.15 -7.53
C LYS A 604 -39.28 23.67 -7.13
N LYS A 605 -38.10 23.06 -6.92
CA LYS A 605 -37.94 21.63 -6.63
C LYS A 605 -37.49 21.37 -5.19
N TYR A 606 -37.26 22.44 -4.41
CA TYR A 606 -36.77 22.33 -3.04
C TYR A 606 -37.71 21.50 -2.16
N GLU A 607 -39.02 21.71 -2.23
CA GLU A 607 -39.97 20.99 -1.37
C GLU A 607 -40.16 19.52 -1.79
N THR A 608 -39.96 19.20 -3.07
CA THR A 608 -40.24 17.87 -3.63
C THR A 608 -39.05 16.89 -3.52
N LEU A 609 -37.85 17.38 -3.23
CA LEU A 609 -36.63 16.56 -3.17
C LEU A 609 -36.28 16.16 -1.73
N SER A 610 -35.88 14.91 -1.51
CA SER A 610 -35.47 14.38 -0.19
C SER A 610 -33.97 14.09 -0.11
N ILE A 611 -33.36 14.26 1.08
CA ILE A 611 -31.96 13.90 1.30
C ILE A 611 -31.81 12.38 1.15
N GLY A 612 -30.84 11.94 0.35
CA GLY A 612 -30.60 10.54 0.00
C GLY A 612 -31.19 10.12 -1.34
N GLN A 613 -32.10 10.90 -1.93
CA GLN A 613 -32.74 10.62 -3.22
C GLN A 613 -31.72 10.71 -4.38
N ILE A 614 -31.82 9.77 -5.33
CA ILE A 614 -31.08 9.82 -6.60
C ILE A 614 -31.97 10.49 -7.64
N VAL A 615 -31.41 11.49 -8.33
CA VAL A 615 -32.10 12.26 -9.39
C VAL A 615 -31.17 12.48 -10.58
N LYS A 616 -31.76 12.80 -11.73
CA LYS A 616 -31.04 13.19 -12.95
C LYS A 616 -30.79 14.69 -12.95
N VAL A 617 -29.54 15.07 -13.21
CA VAL A 617 -29.11 16.46 -13.35
C VAL A 617 -28.42 16.66 -14.70
N LYS A 618 -28.69 17.80 -15.33
CA LYS A 618 -28.05 18.22 -16.59
C LYS A 618 -26.86 19.12 -16.27
N ILE A 619 -25.71 18.86 -16.89
CA ILE A 619 -24.52 19.72 -16.82
C ILE A 619 -24.78 20.96 -17.68
N VAL A 620 -24.74 22.14 -17.06
CA VAL A 620 -25.03 23.43 -17.72
C VAL A 620 -23.75 24.20 -18.04
N GLY A 621 -22.64 23.91 -17.35
CA GLY A 621 -21.36 24.52 -17.64
C GLY A 621 -20.19 23.71 -17.11
N LEU A 622 -19.05 23.77 -17.80
CA LEU A 622 -17.76 23.20 -17.37
C LEU A 622 -16.73 24.29 -17.06
N ARG A 623 -15.69 23.95 -16.30
CA ARG A 623 -14.50 24.78 -16.07
C ARG A 623 -13.38 24.38 -17.05
N GLU A 624 -12.35 25.22 -17.17
CA GLU A 624 -11.18 24.97 -18.03
C GLU A 624 -10.43 23.66 -17.68
N ASP A 625 -10.55 23.20 -16.43
CA ASP A 625 -9.98 21.94 -15.94
C ASP A 625 -10.88 20.70 -16.20
N GLY A 626 -12.02 20.87 -16.88
CA GLY A 626 -12.98 19.81 -17.19
C GLY A 626 -13.96 19.45 -16.06
N SER A 627 -13.88 20.12 -14.89
CA SER A 627 -14.82 19.92 -13.78
C SER A 627 -16.15 20.65 -14.01
N ILE A 628 -17.22 20.19 -13.36
CA ILE A 628 -18.56 20.76 -13.55
C ILE A 628 -18.67 22.11 -12.86
N LYS A 629 -19.04 23.16 -13.60
CA LYS A 629 -19.24 24.51 -13.06
C LYS A 629 -20.67 24.70 -12.54
N SER A 630 -21.67 24.19 -13.25
CA SER A 630 -23.08 24.34 -12.89
C SER A 630 -23.93 23.17 -13.40
N ILE A 631 -25.01 22.87 -12.67
CA ILE A 631 -25.96 21.81 -12.98
C ILE A 631 -27.39 22.31 -12.79
N LYS A 632 -28.35 21.61 -13.39
CA LYS A 632 -29.78 21.84 -13.19
C LYS A 632 -30.51 20.51 -13.03
N CYS A 633 -31.34 20.37 -12.00
CA CYS A 633 -32.14 19.16 -11.81
C CYS A 633 -33.18 19.02 -12.95
N VAL A 634 -33.23 17.86 -13.58
CA VAL A 634 -34.13 17.58 -14.71
C VAL A 634 -35.42 16.90 -14.26
N ASP A 635 -35.37 16.13 -13.17
CA ASP A 635 -36.51 15.38 -12.61
C ASP A 635 -37.49 16.22 -11.80
#